data_AF-A0A699IEZ9-F1
#
_entry.id   AF-A0A699IEZ9-F1
#
_cell.length_a   1.000
_cell.length_b   1.000
_cell.length_c   1.000
_cell.angle_alpha   90.00
_cell.angle_beta   90.00
_cell.angle_gamma   90.00
#
_symmetry.space_group_name_H-M   'P 1'
#
loop_
_entity.id
_entity.type
_entity.pdbx_description
1 polymer ?
#
loop_
_entity_poly.entity_id
_entity_poly.type
_entity_poly.pdbx_seq_one_letter_code
_entity_poly.pdbx_strand_id
1 'polypeptide(L)'
;MLHWIERTQEWILYAYPGVDSCSSFEIYGAYGSCNIIKHPPYSMEGFESKFPQEWESFDCSNGCQRKKRLDCESEYGFREVSGVKLPETRRSRHTTVNSHKKMSASGGMVVGVGLW
;
A
#
# COMPACT_ATOMS: atom_id res chain seq x y z
N MET A 1 18.04 12.02 4.23
CA MET A 1 18.52 12.63 5.48
C MET A 1 19.99 12.33 5.62
N LEU A 2 20.80 13.37 5.49
CA LEU A 2 22.22 13.30 5.76
C LEU A 2 22.44 13.73 7.21
N HIS A 3 23.33 13.04 7.91
CA HIS A 3 23.71 13.36 9.28
C HIS A 3 25.20 13.67 9.30
N TRP A 4 25.57 14.80 9.89
CA TRP A 4 26.97 15.20 10.02
C TRP A 4 27.61 14.51 11.23
N ILE A 5 28.77 13.90 11.04
CA ILE A 5 29.54 13.32 12.13
C ILE A 5 30.75 14.20 12.42
N GLU A 6 30.70 14.88 13.57
CA GLU A 6 31.75 15.82 13.99
C GLU A 6 33.13 15.17 14.12
N ARG A 7 33.18 13.92 14.59
CA ARG A 7 34.44 13.19 14.82
C ARG A 7 35.19 12.88 13.52
N THR A 8 34.46 12.56 12.46
CA THR A 8 35.03 12.15 11.16
C THR A 8 34.92 13.26 10.11
N GLN A 9 34.27 14.38 10.45
CA GLN A 9 34.02 15.52 9.56
C GLN A 9 33.39 15.08 8.22
N GLU A 10 32.42 14.17 8.30
CA GLU A 10 31.78 13.58 7.12
C GLU A 10 30.25 13.59 7.24
N TRP A 11 29.58 13.71 6.10
CA TRP A 11 28.14 13.50 5.98
C TRP A 11 27.85 12.03 5.72
N ILE A 12 27.16 11.37 6.64
CA ILE A 12 26.65 10.01 6.41
C ILE A 12 25.20 10.04 5.95
N LEU A 13 24.85 9.10 5.08
CA LEU A 13 23.47 8.84 4.72
C LEU A 13 22.78 8.07 5.84
N TYR A 14 22.13 8.80 6.75
CA TYR A 14 21.45 8.21 7.89
C TYR A 14 20.11 7.56 7.48
N ALA A 15 19.36 8.21 6.58
CA ALA A 15 18.13 7.67 6.05
C ALA A 15 17.91 8.16 4.62
N TYR A 16 17.51 7.28 3.71
CA TYR A 16 17.13 7.65 2.36
C TYR A 16 15.70 7.17 2.10
N PRO A 17 14.75 8.08 1.84
CA PRO A 17 13.40 7.68 1.46
C PRO A 17 13.46 7.10 0.05
N GLY A 18 13.54 5.77 -0.06
CA GLY A 18 13.71 5.10 -1.37
C GLY A 18 14.72 3.96 -1.42
N VAL A 19 15.27 3.49 -0.30
CA VAL A 19 16.24 2.37 -0.33
C VAL A 19 15.55 1.04 -0.66
N ASP A 20 14.28 0.89 -0.26
CA ASP A 20 13.57 -0.35 -0.50
C ASP A 20 12.94 -0.41 -1.89
N SER A 21 12.95 -1.59 -2.48
CA SER A 21 12.34 -1.90 -3.77
C SER A 21 10.84 -1.57 -3.81
N CYS A 22 10.20 -1.44 -2.65
CA CYS A 22 8.79 -1.11 -2.48
C CYS A 22 8.47 0.39 -2.43
N SER A 23 9.47 1.26 -2.33
CA SER A 23 9.30 2.70 -2.17
C SER A 23 8.81 3.39 -3.44
N SER A 24 9.06 2.76 -4.59
CA SER A 24 8.61 3.23 -5.89
C SER A 24 7.14 2.85 -6.11
N PHE A 25 6.23 3.71 -5.64
CA PHE A 25 4.78 3.55 -5.77
C PHE A 25 4.30 3.28 -7.21
N GLU A 26 5.05 3.73 -8.20
CA GLU A 26 4.70 3.61 -9.63
C GLU A 26 4.85 2.18 -10.17
N ILE A 27 5.55 1.29 -9.46
CA ILE A 27 5.86 -0.05 -9.97
C ILE A 27 4.65 -1.00 -9.85
N TYR A 28 3.83 -0.88 -8.80
CA TYR A 28 2.85 -1.92 -8.43
C TYR A 28 1.39 -1.58 -8.76
N GLY A 29 1.12 -0.37 -9.23
CA GLY A 29 -0.20 0.08 -9.64
C GLY A 29 -1.26 0.05 -8.51
N ALA A 30 -2.52 0.31 -8.88
CA ALA A 30 -3.62 0.30 -7.92
C ALA A 30 -3.86 -1.11 -7.37
N TYR A 31 -4.05 -1.23 -6.05
CA TYR A 31 -4.34 -2.48 -5.34
C TYR A 31 -3.25 -3.58 -5.43
N GLY A 32 -2.08 -3.26 -5.99
CA GLY A 32 -0.87 -4.06 -5.85
C GLY A 32 -0.20 -3.78 -4.50
N SER A 33 0.44 -4.80 -3.93
CA SER A 33 1.20 -4.70 -2.69
C SER A 33 2.62 -5.19 -2.91
N CYS A 34 3.56 -4.53 -2.21
CA CYS A 34 4.95 -4.89 -2.22
C CYS A 34 5.41 -5.29 -0.81
N ASN A 35 6.24 -6.31 -0.75
CA ASN A 35 6.89 -6.74 0.49
C ASN A 35 8.37 -6.98 0.19
N ILE A 36 9.24 -6.24 0.87
CA ILE A 36 10.69 -6.28 0.67
C ILE A 36 11.31 -7.66 0.93
N ILE A 37 10.62 -8.50 1.72
CA ILE A 37 11.03 -9.88 2.05
C ILE A 37 10.45 -10.87 1.03
N LYS A 38 9.23 -10.60 0.55
CA LYS A 38 8.52 -11.48 -0.40
C LYS A 38 8.59 -10.88 -1.80
N HIS A 39 9.60 -11.31 -2.55
CA HIS A 39 9.62 -11.18 -4.01
C HIS A 39 9.02 -12.46 -4.61
N PRO A 40 8.06 -12.38 -5.54
CA PRO A 40 7.62 -11.23 -6.36
C PRO A 40 6.43 -10.42 -5.78
N PRO A 41 6.11 -9.24 -6.36
CA PRO A 41 4.91 -8.47 -6.01
C PRO A 41 3.61 -9.29 -6.05
N TYR A 42 2.67 -8.94 -5.18
CA TYR A 42 1.41 -9.67 -5.06
C TYR A 42 0.20 -8.73 -5.06
N SER A 43 -0.88 -9.19 -5.68
CA SER A 43 -2.18 -8.54 -5.57
C SER A 43 -2.68 -8.61 -4.13
N MET A 44 -3.31 -7.53 -3.65
CA MET A 44 -4.04 -7.63 -2.39
C MET A 44 -5.13 -8.70 -2.49
N GLU A 45 -5.45 -9.33 -1.37
CA GLU A 45 -6.47 -10.37 -1.36
C GLU A 45 -7.80 -9.85 -1.92
N GLY A 46 -8.49 -10.68 -2.70
CA GLY A 46 -9.71 -10.31 -3.42
C GLY A 46 -9.50 -9.55 -4.72
N PHE A 47 -8.25 -9.25 -5.07
CA PHE A 47 -7.86 -8.63 -6.33
C PHE A 47 -7.02 -9.58 -7.17
N GLU A 48 -7.02 -9.36 -8.47
CA GLU A 48 -6.24 -10.07 -9.47
C GLU A 48 -5.61 -9.07 -10.45
N SER A 49 -4.50 -9.43 -11.08
CA SER A 49 -3.88 -8.58 -12.10
C SER A 49 -4.87 -8.32 -13.24
N LYS A 50 -4.95 -7.07 -13.70
CA LYS A 50 -5.71 -6.74 -14.92
C LYS A 50 -5.12 -7.40 -16.16
N PHE A 51 -3.79 -7.52 -16.20
CA PHE A 51 -3.03 -8.11 -17.29
C PHE A 51 -2.05 -9.14 -16.72
N PRO A 52 -2.46 -10.42 -16.62
CA PRO A 52 -1.62 -11.47 -16.04
C PRO A 52 -0.29 -11.65 -16.77
N GLN A 53 -0.26 -11.51 -18.10
CA GLN A 53 0.95 -11.66 -18.92
C GLN A 53 2.00 -10.58 -18.63
N GLU A 54 1.57 -9.33 -18.43
CA GLU A 54 2.43 -8.21 -18.03
C GLU A 54 2.96 -8.44 -16.61
N TRP A 55 2.09 -8.92 -15.71
CA TRP A 55 2.44 -9.23 -14.33
C TRP A 55 3.51 -10.33 -14.22
N GLU A 56 3.41 -11.37 -15.07
CA GLU A 56 4.42 -12.43 -15.20
C GLU A 56 5.77 -11.89 -15.70
N SER A 57 5.74 -10.79 -16.46
CA SER A 57 6.92 -10.09 -16.97
C SER A 57 7.45 -9.03 -15.99
N PHE A 58 6.97 -9.02 -14.75
CA PHE A 58 7.26 -8.02 -13.70
C PHE A 58 6.77 -6.59 -14.01
N ASP A 59 5.94 -6.40 -15.03
CA ASP A 59 5.22 -5.15 -15.25
C ASP A 59 3.91 -5.17 -14.46
N CYS A 60 3.93 -4.52 -13.30
CA CYS A 60 2.80 -4.42 -12.40
C CYS A 60 2.13 -3.03 -12.43
N SER A 61 2.51 -2.17 -13.38
CA SER A 61 2.12 -0.76 -13.44
C SER A 61 0.61 -0.57 -13.60
N ASN A 62 -0.05 -1.48 -14.33
CA ASN A 62 -1.50 -1.47 -14.55
C ASN A 62 -2.33 -1.84 -13.30
N GLY A 63 -1.68 -2.39 -12.28
CA GLY A 63 -2.29 -2.78 -11.01
C GLY A 63 -3.28 -3.93 -11.13
N CYS A 64 -4.15 -4.02 -10.12
CA CYS A 64 -5.09 -5.11 -9.95
C CYS A 64 -6.55 -4.62 -10.06
N GLN A 65 -7.46 -5.54 -10.38
CA GLN A 65 -8.91 -5.36 -10.35
C GLN A 65 -9.53 -6.30 -9.32
N ARG A 66 -10.76 -6.01 -8.89
CA ARG A 66 -11.49 -6.91 -8.00
C ARG A 66 -11.85 -8.21 -8.73
N LYS A 67 -11.68 -9.34 -8.05
CA LYS A 67 -12.15 -10.66 -8.54
C LYS A 67 -13.68 -10.74 -8.61
N LYS A 68 -14.38 -9.95 -7.80
CA LYS A 68 -15.85 -9.89 -7.73
C LYS A 68 -16.35 -8.47 -7.91
N ARG A 69 -17.44 -8.34 -8.66
CA ARG A 69 -18.12 -7.07 -8.86
C ARG A 69 -18.80 -6.64 -7.56
N LEU A 70 -18.66 -5.35 -7.24
CA LEU A 70 -19.41 -4.71 -6.17
C LEU A 70 -20.84 -4.39 -6.61
N ASP A 71 -21.77 -4.62 -5.70
CA ASP A 71 -23.21 -4.44 -5.73
C ASP A 71 -23.63 -3.77 -4.41
N CYS A 72 -23.73 -2.44 -4.48
CA CYS A 72 -23.94 -1.57 -3.33
C CYS A 72 -25.19 -1.87 -2.50
N GLU A 73 -26.11 -2.69 -3.00
CA GLU A 73 -27.33 -3.10 -2.30
C GLU A 73 -27.08 -4.25 -1.31
N SER A 74 -25.94 -4.94 -1.42
CA SER A 74 -25.56 -6.05 -0.55
C SER A 74 -24.66 -5.61 0.61
N GLU A 75 -24.74 -6.32 1.75
CA GLU A 75 -23.84 -6.08 2.87
C GLU A 75 -22.41 -6.50 2.51
N TYR A 76 -21.51 -5.51 2.41
CA TYR A 76 -20.09 -5.75 2.20
C TYR A 76 -19.28 -5.73 3.48
N GLY A 77 -18.39 -6.71 3.59
CA GLY A 77 -17.35 -6.76 4.61
C GLY A 77 -16.08 -6.03 4.18
N PHE A 78 -15.40 -5.42 5.14
CA PHE A 78 -14.03 -4.95 4.97
C PHE A 78 -13.08 -5.96 5.61
N ARG A 79 -11.98 -6.29 4.95
CA ARG A 79 -10.88 -7.00 5.59
C ARG A 79 -9.83 -6.03 6.07
N GLU A 80 -9.47 -6.17 7.32
CA GLU A 80 -8.33 -5.48 7.90
C GLU A 80 -7.01 -5.95 7.27
N VAL A 81 -6.24 -5.00 6.78
CA VAL A 81 -4.86 -5.21 6.33
C VAL A 81 -3.93 -4.37 7.20
N SER A 82 -2.86 -5.00 7.68
CA SER A 82 -1.86 -4.41 8.56
C SER A 82 -0.47 -4.43 7.92
N GLY A 83 0.45 -3.62 8.44
CA GLY A 83 1.84 -3.57 7.95
C GLY A 83 1.99 -2.98 6.55
N VAL A 84 0.99 -2.24 6.06
CA VAL A 84 1.00 -1.58 4.75
C VAL A 84 1.19 -0.08 4.88
N LYS A 85 1.88 0.52 3.91
CA LYS A 85 1.88 1.96 3.74
C LYS A 85 0.50 2.40 3.26
N LEU A 86 -0.03 3.48 3.84
CA LEU A 86 -1.34 4.00 3.44
C LEU A 86 -1.36 4.38 1.96
N PRO A 87 -2.49 4.15 1.27
CA PRO A 87 -2.68 4.62 -0.09
C PRO A 87 -2.69 6.15 -0.11
N GLU A 88 -2.47 6.71 -1.30
CA GLU A 88 -2.51 8.15 -1.51
C GLU A 88 -3.85 8.75 -1.06
N THR A 89 -3.78 9.79 -0.23
CA THR A 89 -4.95 10.38 0.44
C THR A 89 -5.61 11.51 -0.35
N ARG A 90 -5.20 11.77 -1.60
CA ARG A 90 -5.75 12.87 -2.44
C ARG A 90 -7.27 12.85 -2.56
N ARG A 91 -7.87 11.66 -2.55
CA ARG A 91 -9.34 11.47 -2.61
C ARG A 91 -9.94 10.97 -1.29
N SER A 92 -9.20 11.10 -0.19
CA SER A 92 -9.68 10.73 1.15
C SER A 92 -10.36 11.94 1.81
N ARG A 93 -11.44 11.69 2.55
CA ARG A 93 -12.11 12.69 3.40
C ARG A 93 -11.95 12.27 4.86
N HIS A 94 -11.32 13.13 5.65
CA HIS A 94 -11.20 12.94 7.09
C HIS A 94 -12.27 13.77 7.81
N THR A 95 -13.05 13.16 8.69
CA THR A 95 -14.06 13.85 9.51
C THR A 95 -13.84 13.52 10.98
N THR A 96 -13.69 14.55 11.82
CA THR A 96 -13.30 14.40 13.25
C THR A 96 -14.50 14.14 14.18
N VAL A 97 -15.72 14.06 13.66
CA VAL A 97 -16.94 13.87 14.47
C VAL A 97 -17.25 12.38 14.65
N ASN A 98 -17.29 11.94 15.91
CA ASN A 98 -17.81 10.66 16.44
C ASN A 98 -18.12 9.60 15.37
N SER A 99 -17.13 8.77 15.04
CA SER A 99 -17.36 7.65 14.12
C SER A 99 -16.79 6.36 14.68
N HIS A 100 -17.69 5.48 15.11
CA HIS A 100 -17.43 4.06 15.34
C HIS A 100 -16.97 3.28 14.08
N LYS A 101 -16.59 3.97 12.99
CA LYS A 101 -15.80 3.43 11.87
C LYS A 101 -14.36 3.93 12.03
N LYS A 102 -13.56 3.17 12.77
CA LYS A 102 -12.13 3.46 12.95
C LYS A 102 -11.39 3.20 11.64
N MET A 103 -10.81 4.24 11.04
CA MET A 103 -9.56 4.10 10.28
C MET A 103 -8.45 4.43 11.27
N SER A 104 -7.98 3.43 12.03
CA SER A 104 -7.22 3.65 13.27
C SER A 104 -5.82 4.20 13.01
N ALA A 105 -5.64 5.51 13.19
CA ALA A 105 -4.36 6.20 13.23
C ALA A 105 -3.83 6.26 14.67
N SER A 106 -3.23 5.16 15.15
CA SER A 106 -2.24 5.14 16.24
C SER A 106 -1.89 3.67 16.57
N GLY A 107 -0.65 3.25 16.29
CA GLY A 107 -0.10 1.97 16.77
C GLY A 107 -0.17 0.75 15.83
N GLY A 108 -0.62 0.93 14.58
CA GLY A 108 -0.79 -0.16 13.62
C GLY A 108 -2.06 0.11 12.82
N MET A 109 -1.90 0.63 11.60
CA MET A 109 -3.01 1.20 10.86
C MET A 109 -3.74 0.12 10.05
N VAL A 110 -5.03 0.00 10.32
CA VAL A 110 -5.96 -0.93 9.68
C VAL A 110 -6.47 -0.33 8.38
N VAL A 111 -6.05 -0.90 7.24
CA VAL A 111 -6.63 -0.57 5.94
C VAL A 111 -7.70 -1.61 5.65
N GLY A 112 -8.96 -1.17 5.64
CA GLY A 112 -10.07 -2.00 5.20
C GLY A 112 -10.02 -2.19 3.68
N VAL A 113 -9.46 -3.29 3.21
CA VAL A 113 -9.62 -3.70 1.81
C VAL A 113 -10.99 -4.35 1.71
N GLY A 114 -11.91 -3.71 0.99
CA GLY A 114 -13.21 -4.32 0.74
C GLY A 114 -12.98 -5.66 0.06
N LEU A 115 -13.41 -6.73 0.72
CA LEU A 115 -13.54 -8.04 0.12
C LEU A 115 -15.02 -8.26 -0.13
N TRP A 116 -15.30 -9.21 -1.01
CA TRP A 116 -16.65 -9.60 -1.44
C TRP A 116 -17.21 -8.71 -2.54
#